data_AF-A0A521ZWK0-F1
#
_entry.id   AF-A0A521ZWK0-F1
#
_cell.length_a   1.000
_cell.length_b   1.000
_cell.length_c   1.000
_cell.angle_alpha   90.00
_cell.angle_beta   90.00
_cell.angle_gamma   90.00
#
_symmetry.space_group_name_H-M   'P 1'
#
loop_
_entity.id
_entity.type
_entity.pdbx_description
1 polymer ?
#
loop_
_entity_poly.entity_id
_entity_poly.type
_entity_poly.pdbx_seq_one_letter_code
_entity_poly.pdbx_strand_id
1 'polypeptide(L)'
;QGRFPPGIYHDPVSYPNLPRFDREGFYRDTFAFSDETKKYALSPIKSVLTALGCAYRCTYCYIGSLIENQAASYADTGVRPPSIIQDRPLDIVLAEGLDILELDEVYRVKTTAVFDQADISLNNLSWWEQLRPRWVEQVGIPFYIQARPAMLAGNSGRERIASIAKDRLVAGISMAIESGDPAVRRLLLKRLETNEIVLDALKNVKSFRIPVRTQAITGLPVVRPRRPVDREIGLVEADGREHYYADPLQETLLCLDLVASSGHFATEDYYWNALYSPFPGTPLGDYSLRAGLHDGGTDGKEKAYMLTSEVGLTCFEPDVVRRQVTFHRTANFFAHLLNGREMMERYLYRAVTFSLEDFSRFVADHHQDFVWKAGYNKFGLIASPSRGLLADFLAYAYPDPADEEFRVLNHRLMPYFEILLDGLLLAAKIAVRYFEQRVAGKDFDLDQLSRVERDHYYDNNYCMTYVPDRFAEFLLPLVHENRQGVR
;
A
#
# COMPACT_ATOMS: atom_id res chain seq x y z
N GLN A 1 5.67 -26.44 36.50
CA GLN A 1 4.97 -26.63 35.21
C GLN A 1 4.13 -25.39 34.96
N GLY A 2 4.68 -24.43 34.21
CA GLY A 2 4.05 -23.15 33.91
C GLY A 2 2.87 -23.36 32.98
N ARG A 3 1.66 -23.25 33.51
CA ARG A 3 0.47 -23.14 32.68
C ARG A 3 0.41 -21.68 32.22
N PHE A 4 0.85 -21.42 30.99
CA PHE A 4 0.47 -20.19 30.32
C PHE A 4 -1.07 -20.14 30.31
N PRO A 5 -1.70 -19.05 30.78
CA PRO A 5 -3.13 -18.86 30.65
C PRO A 5 -3.53 -18.91 29.16
N PRO A 6 -4.77 -19.30 28.79
CA PRO A 6 -5.20 -19.26 27.40
C PRO A 6 -5.06 -17.84 26.84
N GLY A 7 -4.26 -17.66 25.79
CA GLY A 7 -3.99 -16.38 25.13
C GLY A 7 -3.31 -16.61 23.77
N ILE A 8 -3.32 -15.61 22.89
CA ILE A 8 -2.60 -15.66 21.62
C ILE A 8 -1.12 -15.37 21.92
N TYR A 9 -0.31 -16.43 21.97
CA TYR A 9 1.13 -16.33 22.10
C TYR A 9 1.77 -16.39 20.73
N HIS A 10 2.50 -15.35 20.37
CA HIS A 10 3.45 -15.40 19.25
C HIS A 10 4.77 -15.96 19.79
N ASP A 11 5.19 -17.11 19.28
CA ASP A 11 6.39 -17.82 19.73
C ASP A 11 7.66 -17.03 19.32
N PRO A 12 8.55 -16.68 20.27
CA PRO A 12 9.84 -16.06 19.99
C PRO A 12 10.83 -17.07 19.40
N VAL A 13 10.48 -17.70 18.28
CA VAL A 13 11.40 -18.57 17.55
C VAL A 13 12.44 -17.67 16.90
N SER A 14 13.68 -17.69 17.40
CA SER A 14 14.82 -17.32 16.56
C SER A 14 14.76 -18.25 15.35
N TYR A 15 14.86 -17.75 14.12
CA TYR A 15 14.81 -18.54 12.89
C TYR A 15 16.22 -18.89 12.37
N PRO A 16 17.13 -19.54 13.14
CA PRO A 16 18.41 -19.88 12.57
C PRO A 16 18.16 -20.85 11.41
N ASN A 17 18.53 -20.40 10.22
CA ASN A 17 18.48 -21.14 8.96
C ASN A 17 17.07 -21.35 8.40
N LEU A 18 16.36 -20.25 8.07
CA LEU A 18 15.28 -20.36 7.08
C LEU A 18 15.82 -21.08 5.82
N PRO A 19 15.30 -22.27 5.49
CA PRO A 19 15.77 -23.00 4.33
C PRO A 19 15.48 -22.20 3.05
N ARG A 20 16.14 -22.58 1.96
CA ARG A 20 15.74 -22.15 0.61
C ARG A 20 14.29 -22.58 0.38
N PHE A 21 13.46 -21.69 -0.14
CA PHE A 21 12.07 -22.01 -0.44
C PHE A 21 11.97 -23.01 -1.60
N ASP A 22 11.08 -24.01 -1.49
CA ASP A 22 10.79 -24.95 -2.58
C ASP A 22 9.93 -24.28 -3.66
N ARG A 23 10.57 -23.46 -4.50
CA ARG A 23 9.93 -22.75 -5.60
C ARG A 23 9.50 -23.71 -6.71
N GLU A 24 10.34 -24.68 -7.04
CA GLU A 24 10.06 -25.65 -8.10
C GLU A 24 8.79 -26.45 -7.78
N GLY A 25 8.70 -27.02 -6.57
CA GLY A 25 7.52 -27.74 -6.10
C GLY A 25 6.28 -26.84 -6.07
N PHE A 26 6.39 -25.65 -5.49
CA PHE A 26 5.28 -24.69 -5.45
C PHE A 26 4.78 -24.32 -6.85
N TYR A 27 5.67 -24.06 -7.81
CA TYR A 27 5.30 -23.66 -9.17
C TYR A 27 4.66 -24.81 -9.90
N ARG A 28 5.26 -26.00 -9.86
CA ARG A 28 4.72 -27.21 -10.47
C ARG A 28 3.30 -27.48 -9.95
N ASP A 29 3.12 -27.45 -8.64
CA ASP A 29 1.87 -27.82 -8.00
C ASP A 29 0.79 -26.75 -8.27
N THR A 30 1.10 -25.46 -8.10
CA THR A 30 0.15 -24.38 -8.38
C THR A 30 -0.17 -24.24 -9.86
N PHE A 31 0.78 -24.56 -10.75
CA PHE A 31 0.55 -24.56 -12.19
C PHE A 31 -0.28 -25.76 -12.64
N ALA A 32 -0.10 -26.94 -12.05
CA ALA A 32 -0.87 -28.12 -12.41
C ALA A 32 -2.29 -28.13 -11.82
N PHE A 33 -2.50 -27.46 -10.68
CA PHE A 33 -3.73 -27.59 -9.89
C PHE A 33 -4.98 -26.98 -10.55
N SER A 34 -4.98 -25.69 -10.88
CA SER A 34 -6.11 -25.03 -11.57
C SER A 34 -5.70 -23.74 -12.29
N ASP A 35 -6.58 -23.20 -13.14
CA ASP A 35 -6.33 -21.91 -13.80
C ASP A 35 -6.28 -20.74 -12.80
N GLU A 36 -7.03 -20.82 -11.70
CA GLU A 36 -6.98 -19.85 -10.61
C GLU A 36 -5.65 -19.84 -9.87
N THR A 37 -4.98 -21.00 -9.73
CA THR A 37 -3.69 -21.10 -9.03
C THR A 37 -2.50 -20.92 -9.95
N LYS A 38 -2.61 -21.24 -11.26
CA LYS A 38 -1.56 -21.02 -12.26
C LYS A 38 -1.02 -19.61 -12.25
N LYS A 39 -1.87 -18.61 -11.94
CA LYS A 39 -1.46 -17.21 -11.83
C LYS A 39 -0.29 -16.96 -10.87
N TYR A 40 -0.09 -17.81 -9.86
CA TYR A 40 1.03 -17.67 -8.93
C TYR A 40 2.38 -18.01 -9.59
N ALA A 41 2.42 -19.10 -10.37
CA ALA A 41 3.58 -19.46 -11.18
C ALA A 41 3.79 -18.48 -12.35
N LEU A 42 2.71 -17.96 -12.93
CA LEU A 42 2.74 -17.00 -14.06
C LEU A 42 2.86 -15.54 -13.64
N SER A 43 2.84 -15.23 -12.34
CA SER A 43 2.95 -13.85 -11.85
C SER A 43 4.32 -13.28 -12.22
N PRO A 44 4.41 -12.13 -12.90
CA PRO A 44 5.68 -11.43 -13.14
C PRO A 44 6.26 -10.76 -11.88
N ILE A 45 5.57 -10.83 -10.74
CA ILE A 45 6.11 -10.46 -9.43
C ILE A 45 6.32 -11.71 -8.60
N LYS A 46 7.54 -11.90 -8.11
CA LYS A 46 7.85 -12.97 -7.15
C LYS A 46 8.14 -12.39 -5.77
N SER A 47 7.90 -13.19 -4.73
CA SER A 47 8.30 -12.81 -3.37
C SER A 47 9.69 -13.35 -3.08
N VAL A 48 10.54 -12.53 -2.47
CA VAL A 48 11.82 -12.90 -1.86
C VAL A 48 11.80 -12.39 -0.43
N LEU A 49 12.43 -13.10 0.48
CA LEU A 49 12.56 -12.67 1.87
C LEU A 49 14.03 -12.36 2.13
N THR A 50 14.39 -11.10 2.40
CA THR A 50 15.79 -10.73 2.68
C THR A 50 16.15 -10.82 4.16
N ALA A 51 15.19 -10.55 5.03
CA ALA A 51 15.33 -10.62 6.48
C ALA A 51 13.99 -10.97 7.14
N LEU A 52 14.06 -11.45 8.37
CA LEU A 52 12.91 -11.65 9.26
C LEU A 52 12.99 -10.72 10.47
N GLY A 53 11.84 -10.38 11.02
CA GLY A 53 11.71 -9.66 12.27
C GLY A 53 11.92 -8.15 12.12
N CYS A 54 11.49 -7.43 13.14
CA CYS A 54 11.56 -5.98 13.17
C CYS A 54 11.83 -5.50 14.59
N ALA A 55 12.58 -4.40 14.75
CA ALA A 55 12.94 -3.86 16.08
C ALA A 55 11.81 -3.04 16.72
N TYR A 56 10.77 -2.72 15.93
CA TYR A 56 9.77 -1.73 16.30
C TYR A 56 8.56 -2.36 16.96
N ARG A 57 8.01 -1.66 17.96
CA ARG A 57 6.92 -2.12 18.81
C ARG A 57 5.58 -1.49 18.44
N CYS A 58 5.29 -1.41 17.13
CA CYS A 58 4.04 -0.86 16.64
C CYS A 58 2.86 -1.63 17.25
N THR A 59 1.91 -0.93 17.88
CA THR A 59 0.82 -1.55 18.66
C THR A 59 -0.18 -2.33 17.81
N TYR A 60 -0.28 -2.02 16.51
CA TYR A 60 -1.17 -2.67 15.56
C TYR A 60 -0.52 -3.87 14.84
N CYS A 61 0.77 -4.12 15.07
CA CYS A 61 1.54 -5.14 14.36
C CYS A 61 1.83 -6.33 15.28
N TYR A 62 1.70 -7.55 14.75
CA TYR A 62 1.99 -8.80 15.48
C TYR A 62 3.44 -8.86 16.00
N ILE A 63 4.40 -8.23 15.30
CA ILE A 63 5.79 -8.12 15.78
C ILE A 63 5.86 -7.35 17.10
N GLY A 64 5.01 -6.33 17.29
CA GLY A 64 4.91 -5.61 18.56
C GLY A 64 4.57 -6.56 19.71
N SER A 65 3.56 -7.42 19.50
CA SER A 65 3.18 -8.48 20.44
C SER A 65 4.30 -9.48 20.67
N LEU A 66 5.00 -9.90 19.62
CA LEU A 66 6.13 -10.82 19.71
C LEU A 66 7.23 -10.26 20.63
N ILE A 67 7.59 -9.00 20.45
CA ILE A 67 8.61 -8.32 21.27
C ILE A 67 8.14 -8.20 22.73
N GLU A 68 6.87 -7.87 22.97
CA GLU A 68 6.32 -7.76 24.33
C GLU A 68 6.28 -9.13 25.03
N ASN A 69 5.82 -10.18 24.34
CA ASN A 69 5.83 -11.56 24.83
C ASN A 69 7.24 -12.05 25.14
N GLN A 70 8.20 -11.72 24.27
CA GLN A 70 9.60 -12.06 24.47
C GLN A 70 10.18 -11.30 25.67
N ALA A 71 9.89 -10.01 25.82
CA ALA A 71 10.35 -9.23 26.98
C ALA A 71 9.78 -9.81 28.30
N ALA A 72 8.49 -10.15 28.33
CA ALA A 72 7.84 -10.75 29.50
C ALA A 72 8.45 -12.11 29.86
N SER A 73 8.75 -12.95 28.86
CA SER A 73 9.34 -14.29 29.06
C SER A 73 10.75 -14.25 29.67
N TYR A 74 11.47 -13.12 29.51
CA TYR A 74 12.84 -12.95 29.98
C TYR A 74 12.97 -12.03 31.21
N ALA A 75 11.90 -11.35 31.65
CA ALA A 75 11.95 -10.28 32.66
C ALA A 75 12.68 -10.66 33.96
N ASP A 76 12.47 -11.88 34.45
CA ASP A 76 13.04 -12.36 35.72
C ASP A 76 14.27 -13.27 35.55
N THR A 77 14.78 -13.39 34.33
CA THR A 77 15.88 -14.32 34.02
C THR A 77 17.26 -13.69 34.16
N GLY A 78 17.34 -12.35 34.19
CA GLY A 78 18.60 -11.61 34.05
C GLY A 78 19.26 -11.75 32.67
N VAL A 79 18.62 -12.45 31.72
CA VAL A 79 19.10 -12.65 30.36
C VAL A 79 18.42 -11.64 29.43
N ARG A 80 19.21 -10.97 28.59
CA ARG A 80 18.68 -10.10 27.54
C ARG A 80 17.97 -10.95 26.49
N PRO A 81 16.72 -10.61 26.09
CA PRO A 81 16.05 -11.27 24.98
C PRO A 81 16.92 -11.31 23.71
N PRO A 82 16.96 -12.44 22.98
CA PRO A 82 17.68 -12.51 21.71
C PRO A 82 17.02 -11.61 20.67
N SER A 83 17.81 -11.08 19.73
CA SER A 83 17.28 -10.34 18.58
C SER A 83 16.37 -11.24 17.74
N ILE A 84 15.19 -10.73 17.41
CA ILE A 84 14.28 -11.37 16.44
C ILE A 84 14.60 -10.97 15.00
N ILE A 85 15.45 -9.95 14.79
CA ILE A 85 15.88 -9.52 13.46
C ILE A 85 16.98 -10.45 12.96
N GLN A 86 16.78 -11.03 11.79
CA GLN A 86 17.72 -11.97 11.18
C GLN A 86 17.80 -11.74 9.67
N ASP A 87 18.94 -11.25 9.21
CA ASP A 87 19.25 -11.20 7.78
C ASP A 87 19.46 -12.62 7.25
N ARG A 88 18.94 -12.93 6.05
CA ARG A 88 19.19 -14.24 5.43
C ARG A 88 20.60 -14.31 4.85
N PRO A 89 21.22 -15.50 4.80
CA PRO A 89 22.51 -15.67 4.14
C PRO A 89 22.45 -15.22 2.67
N LEU A 90 23.44 -14.45 2.24
CA LEU A 90 23.49 -13.85 0.91
C LEU A 90 23.37 -14.89 -0.22
N ASP A 91 24.07 -16.02 -0.07
CA ASP A 91 24.10 -17.07 -1.09
C ASP A 91 22.75 -17.80 -1.21
N ILE A 92 21.95 -17.85 -0.13
CA ILE A 92 20.60 -18.40 -0.18
C ILE A 92 19.67 -17.46 -0.95
N VAL A 93 19.74 -16.15 -0.68
CA VAL A 93 18.94 -15.16 -1.41
C VAL A 93 19.33 -15.13 -2.89
N LEU A 94 20.63 -15.16 -3.21
CA LEU A 94 21.12 -15.24 -4.59
C LEU A 94 20.62 -16.50 -5.31
N ALA A 95 20.71 -17.67 -4.65
CA ALA A 95 20.19 -18.91 -5.22
C ALA A 95 18.69 -18.82 -5.52
N GLU A 96 17.89 -18.21 -4.64
CA GLU A 96 16.46 -17.99 -4.93
C GLU A 96 16.21 -17.06 -6.12
N GLY A 97 17.08 -16.07 -6.35
CA GLY A 97 17.01 -15.22 -7.54
C GLY A 97 17.30 -16.01 -8.82
N LEU A 98 18.30 -16.90 -8.78
CA LEU A 98 18.64 -17.77 -9.91
C LEU A 98 17.51 -18.79 -10.20
N ASP A 99 16.87 -19.33 -9.16
CA ASP A 99 15.70 -20.20 -9.31
C ASP A 99 14.56 -19.52 -10.03
N ILE A 100 14.34 -18.23 -9.74
CA ILE A 100 13.31 -17.45 -10.42
C ILE A 100 13.62 -17.38 -11.91
N LEU A 101 14.88 -17.10 -12.30
CA LEU A 101 15.28 -17.04 -13.70
C LEU A 101 15.12 -18.40 -14.40
N GLU A 102 15.51 -19.50 -13.76
CA GLU A 102 15.35 -20.84 -14.32
C GLU A 102 13.87 -21.20 -14.52
N LEU A 103 13.03 -20.93 -13.51
CA LEU A 103 11.59 -21.21 -13.58
C LEU A 103 10.88 -20.28 -14.58
N ASP A 104 11.33 -19.04 -14.73
CA ASP A 104 10.85 -18.12 -15.74
C ASP A 104 10.99 -18.70 -17.16
N GLU A 105 12.12 -19.37 -17.46
CA GLU A 105 12.31 -20.08 -18.74
C GLU A 105 11.34 -21.27 -18.90
N VAL A 106 11.16 -22.06 -17.84
CA VAL A 106 10.25 -23.23 -17.83
C VAL A 106 8.81 -22.82 -18.08
N TYR A 107 8.32 -21.78 -17.40
CA TYR A 107 6.93 -21.34 -17.45
C TYR A 107 6.68 -20.22 -18.46
N ARG A 108 7.71 -19.79 -19.20
CA ARG A 108 7.66 -18.73 -20.22
C ARG A 108 7.10 -17.41 -19.68
N VAL A 109 7.53 -17.04 -18.49
CA VAL A 109 7.20 -15.78 -17.83
C VAL A 109 8.48 -14.96 -17.69
N LYS A 110 8.34 -13.64 -17.61
CA LYS A 110 9.45 -12.75 -17.29
C LYS A 110 9.14 -12.03 -15.98
N THR A 111 9.87 -12.37 -14.93
CA THR A 111 9.79 -11.66 -13.66
C THR A 111 10.35 -10.25 -13.82
N THR A 112 9.55 -9.24 -13.48
CA THR A 112 9.89 -7.82 -13.62
C THR A 112 10.32 -7.18 -12.31
N ALA A 113 9.90 -7.75 -11.17
CA ALA A 113 10.29 -7.30 -9.84
C ALA A 113 10.17 -8.44 -8.81
N VAL A 114 10.98 -8.35 -7.75
CA VAL A 114 10.78 -9.15 -6.54
C VAL A 114 10.29 -8.27 -5.40
N PHE A 115 9.20 -8.66 -4.74
CA PHE A 115 8.74 -8.00 -3.52
C PHE A 115 9.50 -8.58 -2.32
N ASP A 116 10.22 -7.71 -1.61
CA ASP A 116 10.90 -8.07 -0.36
C ASP A 116 9.88 -8.19 0.78
N GLN A 117 9.63 -9.43 1.19
CA GLN A 117 8.70 -9.79 2.26
C GLN A 117 9.27 -9.56 3.66
N ALA A 118 10.44 -8.92 3.79
CA ALA A 118 10.98 -8.56 5.09
C ALA A 118 10.00 -7.64 5.84
N ASP A 119 9.82 -7.86 7.16
CA ASP A 119 8.98 -6.99 8.00
C ASP A 119 9.46 -5.54 7.93
N ILE A 120 10.77 -5.35 7.74
CA ILE A 120 11.36 -4.08 7.38
C ILE A 120 12.67 -4.28 6.62
N SER A 121 12.77 -3.71 5.42
CA SER A 121 13.96 -3.75 4.60
C SER A 121 15.01 -2.75 5.10
N LEU A 122 16.23 -2.88 4.58
CA LEU A 122 17.34 -1.94 4.81
C LEU A 122 17.84 -1.80 6.25
N ASN A 123 17.50 -2.70 7.20
CA ASN A 123 18.08 -2.64 8.55
C ASN A 123 19.62 -2.72 8.51
N ASN A 124 20.16 -3.60 7.68
CA ASN A 124 21.59 -3.83 7.52
C ASN A 124 22.10 -3.36 6.15
N LEU A 125 22.56 -2.11 6.05
CA LEU A 125 23.03 -1.56 4.78
C LEU A 125 24.25 -2.32 4.23
N SER A 126 25.13 -2.80 5.10
CA SER A 126 26.32 -3.56 4.68
C SER A 126 25.97 -4.88 3.99
N TRP A 127 24.85 -5.51 4.39
CA TRP A 127 24.33 -6.71 3.73
C TRP A 127 23.84 -6.39 2.32
N TRP A 128 23.07 -5.30 2.15
CA TRP A 128 22.59 -4.85 0.84
C TRP A 128 23.75 -4.47 -0.09
N GLU A 129 24.81 -3.86 0.45
CA GLU A 129 26.01 -3.51 -0.33
C GLU A 129 26.79 -4.73 -0.81
N GLN A 130 26.78 -5.82 -0.04
CA GLN A 130 27.38 -7.11 -0.44
C GLN A 130 26.49 -7.91 -1.41
N LEU A 131 25.16 -7.76 -1.29
CA LEU A 131 24.22 -8.38 -2.23
C LEU A 131 24.29 -7.71 -3.60
N ARG A 132 24.24 -6.37 -3.64
CA ARG A 132 24.07 -5.57 -4.86
C ARG A 132 24.91 -6.02 -6.05
N PRO A 133 26.27 -6.09 -5.97
CA PRO A 133 27.07 -6.40 -7.16
C PRO A 133 26.72 -7.79 -7.73
N ARG A 134 26.52 -8.78 -6.87
CA ARG A 134 26.19 -10.15 -7.28
C ARG A 134 24.77 -10.27 -7.80
N TRP A 135 23.80 -9.63 -7.15
CA TRP A 135 22.41 -9.68 -7.57
C TRP A 135 22.20 -8.96 -8.90
N VAL A 136 22.78 -7.77 -9.08
CA VAL A 136 22.67 -7.01 -10.33
C VAL A 136 23.31 -7.77 -11.49
N GLU A 137 24.47 -8.37 -11.28
CA GLU A 137 25.20 -9.12 -12.31
C GLU A 137 24.52 -10.46 -12.66
N GLN A 138 24.09 -11.22 -11.66
CA GLN A 138 23.65 -12.61 -11.85
C GLN A 138 22.13 -12.76 -11.98
N VAL A 139 21.35 -11.90 -11.31
CA VAL A 139 19.88 -12.01 -11.25
C VAL A 139 19.20 -10.89 -12.03
N GLY A 140 19.62 -9.63 -11.84
CA GLY A 140 19.15 -8.48 -12.60
C GLY A 140 17.68 -8.06 -12.36
N ILE A 141 16.95 -8.71 -11.44
CA ILE A 141 15.55 -8.38 -11.14
C ILE A 141 15.49 -7.32 -10.02
N PRO A 142 14.84 -6.16 -10.20
CA PRO A 142 14.81 -5.13 -9.16
C PRO A 142 13.92 -5.54 -7.97
N PHE A 143 14.30 -5.10 -6.78
CA PHE A 143 13.50 -5.24 -5.56
C PHE A 143 12.43 -4.16 -5.46
N TYR A 144 11.30 -4.51 -4.88
CA TYR A 144 10.36 -3.58 -4.29
C TYR A 144 10.37 -3.79 -2.77
N ILE A 145 10.65 -2.76 -1.99
CA ILE A 145 11.01 -2.90 -0.57
C ILE A 145 10.05 -2.16 0.37
N GLN A 146 10.17 -2.42 1.67
CA GLN A 146 9.36 -1.78 2.70
C GLN A 146 10.26 -1.06 3.71
N ALA A 147 9.99 0.21 4.00
CA ALA A 147 10.81 1.01 4.91
C ALA A 147 9.96 1.98 5.74
N ARG A 148 10.51 2.43 6.87
CA ARG A 148 9.91 3.47 7.71
C ARG A 148 10.46 4.85 7.36
N PRO A 149 9.68 5.93 7.52
CA PRO A 149 10.16 7.29 7.30
C PRO A 149 11.47 7.60 8.04
N ALA A 150 11.59 7.18 9.30
CA ALA A 150 12.80 7.39 10.10
C ALA A 150 14.09 6.78 9.50
N MET A 151 13.98 5.75 8.67
CA MET A 151 15.14 5.11 8.01
C MET A 151 15.58 5.87 6.75
N LEU A 152 14.71 6.72 6.22
CA LEU A 152 14.83 7.40 4.94
C LEU A 152 15.07 8.91 5.09
N ALA A 153 14.80 9.46 6.28
CA ALA A 153 15.07 10.84 6.65
C ALA A 153 16.55 11.09 7.02
N GLY A 154 16.96 12.34 6.95
CA GLY A 154 18.30 12.82 7.26
C GLY A 154 19.38 12.36 6.28
N ASN A 155 20.63 12.72 6.57
CA ASN A 155 21.77 12.37 5.73
C ASN A 155 21.99 10.85 5.64
N SER A 156 21.83 10.13 6.74
CA SER A 156 21.97 8.67 6.76
C SER A 156 20.89 7.97 5.93
N GLY A 157 19.66 8.48 5.97
CA GLY A 157 18.58 8.00 5.10
C GLY A 157 18.89 8.28 3.63
N ARG A 158 19.40 9.47 3.31
CA ARG A 158 19.85 9.82 1.96
C ARG A 158 20.96 8.89 1.44
N GLU A 159 21.95 8.55 2.28
CA GLU A 159 23.01 7.59 1.95
C GLU A 159 22.46 6.18 1.69
N ARG A 160 21.52 5.74 2.54
CA ARG A 160 20.82 4.45 2.38
C ARG A 160 20.08 4.39 1.04
N ILE A 161 19.32 5.43 0.71
CA ILE A 161 18.61 5.55 -0.57
C ILE A 161 19.59 5.60 -1.75
N ALA A 162 20.68 6.36 -1.64
CA ALA A 162 21.71 6.42 -2.67
C ALA A 162 22.31 5.03 -2.95
N SER A 163 22.50 4.20 -1.93
CA SER A 163 23.07 2.85 -2.09
C SER A 163 22.14 1.91 -2.86
N ILE A 164 20.82 1.98 -2.61
CA ILE A 164 19.81 1.14 -3.28
C ILE A 164 19.34 1.69 -4.63
N ALA A 165 19.49 2.99 -4.88
CA ALA A 165 19.20 3.60 -6.18
C ALA A 165 20.21 3.20 -7.26
N LYS A 166 21.44 2.83 -6.86
CA LYS A 166 22.49 2.39 -7.78
C LYS A 166 22.04 1.15 -8.55
N ASP A 167 22.39 1.15 -9.84
CA ASP A 167 22.15 0.03 -10.75
C ASP A 167 20.68 -0.40 -10.84
N ARG A 168 19.75 0.49 -10.42
CA ARG A 168 18.32 0.21 -10.30
C ARG A 168 18.01 -1.04 -9.46
N LEU A 169 18.80 -1.29 -8.40
CA LEU A 169 18.57 -2.42 -7.50
C LEU A 169 17.16 -2.40 -6.89
N VAL A 170 16.60 -1.21 -6.62
CA VAL A 170 15.24 -1.03 -6.10
C VAL A 170 14.38 -0.26 -7.10
N ALA A 171 13.22 -0.83 -7.47
CA ALA A 171 12.22 -0.24 -8.35
C ALA A 171 11.21 0.65 -7.61
N GLY A 172 10.97 0.42 -6.32
CA GLY A 172 10.03 1.20 -5.53
C GLY A 172 10.07 0.89 -4.05
N ILE A 173 9.49 1.78 -3.25
CA ILE A 173 9.48 1.71 -1.79
C ILE A 173 8.05 1.84 -1.28
N SER A 174 7.61 0.91 -0.44
CA SER A 174 6.48 1.16 0.47
C SER A 174 6.97 1.86 1.72
N MET A 175 6.38 3.02 2.02
CA MET A 175 6.72 3.82 3.17
C MET A 175 5.52 3.99 4.11
N ALA A 176 5.60 3.34 5.26
CA ALA A 176 4.52 3.29 6.24
C ALA A 176 4.48 4.55 7.13
N ILE A 177 3.53 5.45 6.88
CA ILE A 177 3.29 6.68 7.67
C ILE A 177 2.26 6.41 8.78
N GLU A 178 1.21 5.66 8.43
CA GLU A 178 0.10 5.19 9.27
C GLU A 178 -0.87 6.27 9.76
N SER A 179 -0.35 7.40 10.23
CA SER A 179 -1.16 8.54 10.70
C SER A 179 -0.42 9.86 10.50
N GLY A 180 -1.17 10.91 10.15
CA GLY A 180 -0.66 12.28 10.01
C GLY A 180 -0.59 13.06 11.33
N ASP A 181 -1.13 12.50 12.41
CA ASP A 181 -1.11 13.11 13.74
C ASP A 181 0.07 12.55 14.56
N PRO A 182 1.05 13.40 14.95
CA PRO A 182 2.15 12.99 15.84
C PRO A 182 1.69 12.41 17.19
N ALA A 183 0.57 12.88 17.76
CA ALA A 183 0.04 12.37 19.02
C ALA A 183 -0.52 10.96 18.85
N VAL A 184 -1.29 10.71 17.79
CA VAL A 184 -1.80 9.36 17.45
C VAL A 184 -0.64 8.41 17.18
N ARG A 185 0.34 8.82 16.36
CA ARG A 185 1.53 8.00 16.12
C ARG A 185 2.24 7.61 17.43
N ARG A 186 2.54 8.58 18.29
CA ARG A 186 3.31 8.33 19.52
C ARG A 186 2.53 7.55 20.57
N LEU A 187 1.32 8.01 20.89
CA LEU A 187 0.54 7.50 22.03
C LEU A 187 -0.22 6.22 21.68
N LEU A 188 -0.81 6.15 20.47
CA LEU A 188 -1.64 5.03 20.07
C LEU A 188 -0.83 3.97 19.31
N LEU A 189 -0.01 4.38 18.34
CA LEU A 189 0.70 3.46 17.43
C LEU A 189 2.11 3.08 17.91
N LYS A 190 2.62 3.70 18.98
CA LYS A 190 4.03 3.61 19.45
C LYS A 190 5.04 3.89 18.31
N ARG A 191 4.73 4.88 17.47
CA ARG A 191 5.54 5.42 16.36
C ARG A 191 6.02 6.83 16.71
N LEU A 192 7.33 7.07 16.72
CA LEU A 192 7.92 8.31 17.25
C LEU A 192 8.30 9.32 16.16
N GLU A 193 8.08 8.99 14.89
CA GLU A 193 8.36 9.89 13.78
C GLU A 193 7.51 11.17 13.88
N THR A 194 8.11 12.34 13.63
CA THR A 194 7.38 13.61 13.52
C THR A 194 6.90 13.84 12.07
N ASN A 195 6.16 14.92 11.82
CA ASN A 195 5.76 15.28 10.44
C ASN A 195 6.98 15.70 9.61
N GLU A 196 7.94 16.39 10.22
CA GLU A 196 9.18 16.83 9.57
C GLU A 196 10.01 15.62 9.11
N ILE A 197 10.08 14.56 9.92
CA ILE A 197 10.75 13.31 9.54
C ILE A 197 10.07 12.66 8.33
N VAL A 198 8.73 12.66 8.29
CA VAL A 198 7.98 12.09 7.16
C VAL A 198 8.20 12.90 5.88
N LEU A 199 8.14 14.22 5.96
CA LEU A 199 8.35 15.12 4.82
C LEU A 199 9.78 15.03 4.29
N ASP A 200 10.78 14.97 5.17
CA ASP A 200 12.18 14.82 4.78
C ASP A 200 12.44 13.44 4.15
N ALA A 201 11.84 12.37 4.68
CA ALA A 201 11.90 11.04 4.06
C ALA A 201 11.33 11.03 2.64
N LEU A 202 10.14 11.61 2.44
CA LEU A 202 9.54 11.76 1.10
C LEU A 202 10.50 12.52 0.18
N LYS A 203 10.95 13.71 0.61
CA LYS A 203 11.90 14.52 -0.15
C LYS A 203 13.16 13.75 -0.55
N ASN A 204 13.76 13.00 0.38
CA ASN A 204 14.95 12.22 0.12
C ASN A 204 14.70 11.13 -0.92
N VAL A 205 13.63 10.33 -0.77
CA VAL A 205 13.28 9.28 -1.74
C VAL A 205 13.07 9.88 -3.13
N LYS A 206 12.32 10.97 -3.22
CA LYS A 206 12.03 11.63 -4.50
C LYS A 206 13.26 12.28 -5.13
N SER A 207 14.25 12.71 -4.34
CA SER A 207 15.52 13.23 -4.87
C SER A 207 16.30 12.20 -5.70
N PHE A 208 16.05 10.90 -5.48
CA PHE A 208 16.61 9.78 -6.26
C PHE A 208 15.65 9.22 -7.30
N ARG A 209 14.47 9.83 -7.49
CA ARG A 209 13.44 9.40 -8.46
C ARG A 209 12.98 7.95 -8.26
N ILE A 210 12.79 7.54 -7.01
CA ILE A 210 12.20 6.25 -6.70
C ILE A 210 10.69 6.45 -6.48
N PRO A 211 9.81 5.67 -7.15
CA PRO A 211 8.40 5.62 -6.84
C PRO A 211 8.15 5.21 -5.39
N VAL A 212 7.25 5.92 -4.71
CA VAL A 212 6.85 5.59 -3.35
C VAL A 212 5.38 5.20 -3.30
N ARG A 213 5.08 4.13 -2.56
CA ARG A 213 3.74 3.84 -2.05
C ARG A 213 3.69 4.27 -0.60
N THR A 214 3.03 5.38 -0.30
CA THR A 214 2.78 5.73 1.11
C THR A 214 1.72 4.81 1.68
N GLN A 215 1.79 4.51 2.99
CA GLN A 215 0.78 3.71 3.67
C GLN A 215 0.19 4.47 4.86
N ALA A 216 -1.13 4.44 4.97
CA ALA A 216 -1.92 5.02 6.04
C ALA A 216 -2.92 4.00 6.61
N ILE A 217 -3.33 4.17 7.87
CA ILE A 217 -4.39 3.37 8.49
C ILE A 217 -5.61 4.28 8.66
N THR A 218 -6.70 3.96 7.97
CA THR A 218 -7.97 4.65 8.08
C THR A 218 -8.84 4.00 9.16
N GLY A 219 -9.51 4.81 9.97
CA GLY A 219 -10.45 4.31 10.99
C GLY A 219 -9.78 3.72 12.23
N LEU A 220 -8.68 4.33 12.66
CA LEU A 220 -8.04 4.05 13.95
C LEU A 220 -9.00 4.31 15.14
N PRO A 221 -8.79 3.65 16.30
CA PRO A 221 -9.60 3.82 17.51
C PRO A 221 -9.29 5.14 18.23
N VAL A 222 -9.61 6.26 17.59
CA VAL A 222 -9.25 7.61 18.03
C VAL A 222 -10.39 8.36 18.74
N VAL A 223 -11.54 7.72 18.90
CA VAL A 223 -12.66 8.24 19.69
C VAL A 223 -12.48 7.88 21.17
N ARG A 224 -13.19 8.60 22.06
CA ARG A 224 -13.13 8.32 23.50
C ARG A 224 -13.54 6.87 23.81
N PRO A 225 -12.79 6.14 24.65
CA PRO A 225 -13.16 4.81 25.11
C PRO A 225 -14.57 4.80 25.73
N ARG A 226 -15.35 3.75 25.44
CA ARG A 226 -16.66 3.51 26.06
C ARG A 226 -16.55 2.84 27.42
N ARG A 227 -15.36 2.33 27.75
CA ARG A 227 -15.02 1.68 29.02
C ARG A 227 -13.70 2.24 29.55
N PRO A 228 -13.50 2.27 30.89
CA PRO A 228 -12.19 2.59 31.46
C PRO A 228 -11.11 1.64 30.95
N VAL A 229 -9.97 2.20 30.55
CA VAL A 229 -8.82 1.45 30.05
C VAL A 229 -7.55 1.93 30.74
N ASP A 230 -6.57 1.03 30.83
CA ASP A 230 -5.26 1.36 31.37
C ASP A 230 -4.53 2.38 30.48
N ARG A 231 -3.61 3.14 31.06
CA ARG A 231 -2.97 4.30 30.43
C ARG A 231 -1.82 3.95 29.49
N GLU A 232 -1.47 2.67 29.34
CA GLU A 232 -0.32 2.26 28.51
C GLU A 232 -0.55 2.50 27.01
N ILE A 233 -1.78 2.36 26.55
CA ILE A 233 -2.19 2.60 25.16
C ILE A 233 -3.46 3.45 25.19
N GLY A 234 -3.49 4.50 24.38
CA GLY A 234 -4.62 5.42 24.27
C GLY A 234 -4.18 6.78 23.75
N LEU A 235 -5.05 7.78 23.84
CA LEU A 235 -4.76 9.15 23.41
C LEU A 235 -4.73 10.12 24.59
N VAL A 236 -4.08 9.71 25.68
CA VAL A 236 -3.94 10.52 26.91
C VAL A 236 -2.48 10.64 27.27
N GLU A 237 -2.02 11.86 27.49
CA GLU A 237 -0.66 12.18 27.93
C GLU A 237 -0.46 11.85 29.42
N ALA A 238 0.80 11.82 29.86
CA ALA A 238 1.14 11.61 31.26
C ALA A 238 0.55 12.68 32.21
N ASP A 239 0.36 13.90 31.72
CA ASP A 239 -0.26 15.01 32.45
C ASP A 239 -1.81 15.00 32.43
N GLY A 240 -2.40 14.04 31.72
CA GLY A 240 -3.85 13.89 31.59
C GLY A 240 -4.48 14.61 30.39
N ARG A 241 -3.71 15.31 29.56
CA ARG A 241 -4.23 15.93 28.33
C ARG A 241 -4.69 14.86 27.34
N GLU A 242 -5.88 15.03 26.78
CA GLU A 242 -6.49 14.08 25.85
C GLU A 242 -6.42 14.56 24.40
N HIS A 243 -6.29 13.61 23.48
CA HIS A 243 -6.17 13.81 22.03
C HIS A 243 -7.26 13.04 21.23
N TYR A 244 -8.36 12.66 21.87
CA TYR A 244 -9.46 11.97 21.21
C TYR A 244 -10.23 12.88 20.24
N TYR A 245 -10.70 12.30 19.16
CA TYR A 245 -11.49 12.96 18.14
C TYR A 245 -12.99 12.74 18.37
N ALA A 246 -13.78 13.80 18.20
CA ALA A 246 -15.24 13.67 18.11
C ALA A 246 -15.64 13.07 16.75
N ASP A 247 -14.97 13.50 15.68
CA ASP A 247 -15.07 12.91 14.35
C ASP A 247 -13.75 12.22 13.98
N PRO A 248 -13.70 10.88 14.00
CA PRO A 248 -12.47 10.13 13.74
C PRO A 248 -11.94 10.31 12.31
N LEU A 249 -12.76 10.78 11.37
CA LEU A 249 -12.31 11.02 10.00
C LEU A 249 -11.33 12.20 9.91
N GLN A 250 -11.41 13.14 10.86
CA GLN A 250 -10.47 14.26 10.93
C GLN A 250 -9.03 13.80 11.16
N GLU A 251 -8.81 12.72 11.90
CA GLU A 251 -7.49 12.11 12.05
C GLU A 251 -6.99 11.55 10.71
N THR A 252 -7.83 10.79 10.02
CA THR A 252 -7.49 10.16 8.74
C THR A 252 -7.14 11.21 7.68
N LEU A 253 -7.87 12.33 7.66
CA LEU A 253 -7.62 13.47 6.77
C LEU A 253 -6.25 14.12 7.00
N LEU A 254 -5.69 14.10 8.22
CA LEU A 254 -4.35 14.64 8.49
C LEU A 254 -3.26 13.86 7.76
N CYS A 255 -3.40 12.54 7.61
CA CYS A 255 -2.41 11.76 6.88
C CYS A 255 -2.45 12.04 5.38
N LEU A 256 -3.66 12.20 4.82
CA LEU A 256 -3.84 12.64 3.43
C LEU A 256 -3.19 14.00 3.21
N ASP A 257 -3.50 14.97 4.08
CA ASP A 257 -2.99 16.34 4.02
C ASP A 257 -1.46 16.38 4.09
N LEU A 258 -0.86 15.63 5.02
CA LEU A 258 0.59 15.55 5.17
C LEU A 258 1.30 15.10 3.89
N VAL A 259 0.71 14.14 3.16
CA VAL A 259 1.27 13.65 1.90
C VAL A 259 0.97 14.61 0.76
N ALA A 260 -0.28 15.03 0.61
CA ALA A 260 -0.75 15.81 -0.52
C ALA A 260 -0.16 17.23 -0.53
N SER A 261 -0.17 17.91 0.62
CA SER A 261 0.38 19.26 0.76
C SER A 261 1.91 19.30 0.76
N SER A 262 2.59 18.16 0.92
CA SER A 262 4.07 18.07 0.92
C SER A 262 4.69 18.64 -0.35
N GLY A 263 3.96 18.54 -1.47
CA GLY A 263 4.45 18.86 -2.79
C GLY A 263 5.61 17.96 -3.27
N HIS A 264 5.89 16.86 -2.56
CA HIS A 264 6.86 15.83 -2.91
C HIS A 264 6.20 14.59 -3.52
N PHE A 265 4.94 14.32 -3.18
CA PHE A 265 4.17 13.24 -3.77
C PHE A 265 3.94 13.49 -5.27
N ALA A 266 4.50 12.63 -6.11
CA ALA A 266 4.53 12.77 -7.57
C ALA A 266 3.50 11.85 -8.23
N THR A 267 3.27 12.05 -9.53
CA THR A 267 2.24 11.32 -10.30
C THR A 267 2.45 9.80 -10.27
N GLU A 268 3.70 9.31 -10.24
CA GLU A 268 4.03 7.89 -10.16
C GLU A 268 3.84 7.25 -8.77
N ASP A 269 3.63 8.07 -7.75
CA ASP A 269 3.50 7.63 -6.37
C ASP A 269 2.06 7.20 -6.08
N TYR A 270 1.88 6.25 -5.15
CA TYR A 270 0.57 5.71 -4.82
C TYR A 270 0.24 5.87 -3.34
N TYR A 271 -0.90 6.48 -3.03
CA TYR A 271 -1.37 6.63 -1.66
C TYR A 271 -2.20 5.41 -1.30
N TRP A 272 -1.54 4.45 -0.67
CA TRP A 272 -2.21 3.26 -0.19
C TRP A 272 -2.72 3.50 1.23
N ASN A 273 -3.92 3.03 1.51
CA ASN A 273 -4.45 3.02 2.85
C ASN A 273 -5.22 1.72 3.09
N ALA A 274 -5.28 1.30 4.35
CA ALA A 274 -6.10 0.18 4.77
C ALA A 274 -7.06 0.61 5.87
N LEU A 275 -8.25 0.02 5.87
CA LEU A 275 -9.15 0.11 7.00
C LEU A 275 -8.54 -0.66 8.18
N TYR A 276 -8.55 -0.05 9.36
CA TYR A 276 -8.03 -0.68 10.56
C TYR A 276 -8.81 -1.96 10.90
N SER A 277 -8.08 -3.05 11.08
CA SER A 277 -8.59 -4.33 11.57
C SER A 277 -8.01 -4.59 12.97
N PRO A 278 -8.84 -4.72 14.02
CA PRO A 278 -8.36 -4.97 15.38
C PRO A 278 -7.96 -6.43 15.56
N PHE A 279 -6.77 -6.79 15.06
CA PHE A 279 -6.27 -8.16 15.13
C PHE A 279 -6.09 -8.60 16.60
N PRO A 280 -6.72 -9.71 17.02
CA PRO A 280 -6.57 -10.26 18.37
C PRO A 280 -5.10 -10.54 18.71
N GLY A 281 -4.69 -10.21 19.94
CA GLY A 281 -3.32 -10.42 20.40
C GLY A 281 -2.35 -9.31 19.99
N THR A 282 -2.78 -8.33 19.18
CA THR A 282 -2.04 -7.07 19.01
C THR A 282 -2.37 -6.10 20.15
N PRO A 283 -1.40 -5.32 20.66
CA PRO A 283 -1.69 -4.37 21.73
C PRO A 283 -2.84 -3.40 21.43
N LEU A 284 -2.97 -2.94 20.18
CA LEU A 284 -4.05 -2.04 19.75
C LEU A 284 -5.38 -2.76 19.54
N GLY A 285 -5.36 -4.01 19.06
CA GLY A 285 -6.55 -4.86 18.95
C GLY A 285 -7.16 -5.15 20.31
N ASP A 286 -6.32 -5.58 21.26
CA ASP A 286 -6.72 -5.85 22.64
C ASP A 286 -7.18 -4.56 23.34
N TYR A 287 -6.50 -3.43 23.10
CA TYR A 287 -6.96 -2.12 23.56
C TYR A 287 -8.36 -1.79 23.03
N SER A 288 -8.60 -1.97 21.74
CA SER A 288 -9.88 -1.66 21.10
C SER A 288 -11.03 -2.47 21.70
N LEU A 289 -10.80 -3.75 21.99
CA LEU A 289 -11.75 -4.60 22.70
C LEU A 289 -11.99 -4.13 24.15
N ARG A 290 -10.92 -3.89 24.93
CA ARG A 290 -11.02 -3.44 26.33
C ARG A 290 -11.70 -2.08 26.45
N ALA A 291 -11.42 -1.16 25.51
CA ALA A 291 -12.02 0.17 25.41
C ALA A 291 -13.50 0.15 25.03
N GLY A 292 -14.06 -1.01 24.67
CA GLY A 292 -15.43 -1.14 24.17
C GLY A 292 -15.63 -0.49 22.79
N LEU A 293 -14.56 -0.39 22.00
CA LEU A 293 -14.58 0.13 20.63
C LEU A 293 -14.77 -0.97 19.58
N HIS A 294 -14.51 -2.20 19.99
CA HIS A 294 -14.71 -3.44 19.23
C HIS A 294 -15.45 -4.46 20.10
N ASP A 295 -16.22 -5.35 19.49
CA ASP A 295 -17.02 -6.38 20.17
C ASP A 295 -16.36 -7.77 20.19
N GLY A 296 -15.21 -7.95 19.53
CA GLY A 296 -14.54 -9.23 19.38
C GLY A 296 -14.99 -10.03 18.16
N GLY A 297 -15.90 -9.49 17.33
CA GLY A 297 -16.44 -10.16 16.14
C GLY A 297 -15.45 -10.42 15.01
N THR A 298 -14.18 -10.03 15.16
CA THR A 298 -13.09 -10.39 14.24
C THR A 298 -12.71 -11.88 14.32
N ASP A 299 -13.23 -12.62 15.30
CA ASP A 299 -12.95 -14.03 15.57
C ASP A 299 -13.78 -15.03 14.73
N GLY A 300 -14.66 -14.55 13.86
CA GLY A 300 -15.31 -15.43 12.87
C GLY A 300 -14.27 -16.03 11.93
N LYS A 301 -14.27 -17.36 11.73
CA LYS A 301 -13.30 -18.09 10.86
C LYS A 301 -13.14 -17.52 9.44
N GLU A 302 -14.11 -16.73 8.97
CA GLU A 302 -14.13 -16.08 7.66
C GLU A 302 -13.57 -14.64 7.64
N LYS A 303 -13.35 -14.00 8.80
CA LYS A 303 -12.84 -12.60 8.90
C LYS A 303 -11.55 -12.47 9.71
N ALA A 304 -11.15 -13.52 10.43
CA ALA A 304 -9.90 -13.54 11.16
C ALA A 304 -8.71 -13.42 10.19
N TYR A 305 -7.78 -12.50 10.47
CA TYR A 305 -6.49 -12.35 9.77
C TYR A 305 -6.53 -11.78 8.33
N MET A 306 -7.63 -11.15 7.90
CA MET A 306 -7.69 -10.45 6.61
C MET A 306 -7.79 -8.94 6.78
N LEU A 307 -7.07 -8.20 5.93
CA LEU A 307 -7.37 -6.78 5.71
C LEU A 307 -8.76 -6.71 5.06
N THR A 308 -9.71 -6.12 5.76
CA THR A 308 -11.11 -6.05 5.33
C THR A 308 -11.35 -4.83 4.45
N SER A 309 -12.28 -4.96 3.49
CA SER A 309 -12.90 -3.80 2.82
C SER A 309 -13.98 -3.13 3.67
N GLU A 310 -14.09 -3.55 4.93
CA GLU A 310 -15.05 -3.08 5.93
C GLU A 310 -14.30 -2.45 7.09
N VAL A 311 -14.93 -1.52 7.79
CA VAL A 311 -14.38 -0.90 8.99
C VAL A 311 -14.40 -1.93 10.13
N GLY A 312 -13.24 -2.20 10.73
CA GLY A 312 -13.09 -3.25 11.74
C GLY A 312 -13.61 -2.88 13.14
N LEU A 313 -13.88 -1.60 13.41
CA LEU A 313 -14.40 -1.13 14.71
C LEU A 313 -15.92 -0.97 14.68
N THR A 314 -16.58 -1.32 15.79
CA THR A 314 -18.05 -1.29 15.93
C THR A 314 -18.55 -0.04 16.66
N CYS A 315 -17.66 0.88 17.04
CA CYS A 315 -18.00 2.10 17.76
C CYS A 315 -18.47 3.26 16.88
N PHE A 316 -18.28 3.19 15.56
CA PHE A 316 -18.57 4.30 14.66
C PHE A 316 -20.03 4.28 14.19
N GLU A 317 -20.60 5.47 14.08
CA GLU A 317 -21.93 5.63 13.49
C GLU A 317 -21.93 5.21 12.01
N PRO A 318 -23.06 4.71 11.45
CA PRO A 318 -23.12 4.24 10.07
C PRO A 318 -22.64 5.25 9.02
N ASP A 319 -22.85 6.53 9.28
CA ASP A 319 -22.41 7.61 8.39
C ASP A 319 -20.88 7.79 8.37
N VAL A 320 -20.25 7.67 9.54
CA VAL A 320 -18.79 7.69 9.68
C VAL A 320 -18.18 6.48 8.97
N VAL A 321 -18.78 5.30 9.12
CA VAL A 321 -18.35 4.07 8.42
C VAL A 321 -18.39 4.27 6.90
N ARG A 322 -19.49 4.81 6.36
CA ARG A 322 -19.61 5.09 4.93
C ARG A 322 -18.53 6.07 4.44
N ARG A 323 -18.24 7.13 5.21
CA ARG A 323 -17.17 8.08 4.86
C ARG A 323 -15.78 7.46 4.92
N GLN A 324 -15.49 6.61 5.89
CA GLN A 324 -14.20 5.90 6.00
C GLN A 324 -13.98 4.95 4.82
N VAL A 325 -15.00 4.16 4.44
CA VAL A 325 -14.94 3.29 3.25
C VAL A 325 -14.78 4.12 1.97
N THR A 326 -15.46 5.26 1.88
CA THR A 326 -15.35 6.14 0.73
C THR A 326 -13.95 6.77 0.64
N PHE A 327 -13.42 7.29 1.74
CA PHE A 327 -12.04 7.76 1.83
C PHE A 327 -11.09 6.66 1.36
N HIS A 328 -11.25 5.43 1.87
CA HIS A 328 -10.39 4.31 1.50
C HIS A 328 -10.32 4.08 -0.01
N ARG A 329 -11.45 4.21 -0.69
CA ARG A 329 -11.60 3.99 -2.14
C ARG A 329 -11.11 5.14 -3.01
N THR A 330 -11.10 6.38 -2.51
CA THR A 330 -10.84 7.57 -3.35
C THR A 330 -9.59 8.35 -2.93
N ALA A 331 -8.97 8.05 -1.79
CA ALA A 331 -7.88 8.83 -1.21
C ALA A 331 -6.69 9.03 -2.14
N ASN A 332 -6.38 8.06 -3.01
CA ASN A 332 -5.27 8.21 -3.94
C ASN A 332 -5.44 9.39 -4.90
N PHE A 333 -6.62 9.53 -5.52
CA PHE A 333 -6.90 10.69 -6.35
C PHE A 333 -6.70 12.01 -5.61
N PHE A 334 -7.26 12.13 -4.41
CA PHE A 334 -7.12 13.34 -3.61
C PHE A 334 -5.68 13.56 -3.13
N ALA A 335 -4.85 12.52 -2.96
CA ALA A 335 -3.45 12.66 -2.57
C ALA A 335 -2.59 13.34 -3.65
N HIS A 336 -3.03 13.34 -4.90
CA HIS A 336 -2.38 14.06 -6.00
C HIS A 336 -2.80 15.54 -6.11
N LEU A 337 -3.74 15.99 -5.27
CA LEU A 337 -4.14 17.39 -5.17
C LEU A 337 -3.42 18.07 -4.00
N LEU A 338 -2.73 19.18 -4.23
CA LEU A 338 -2.11 19.99 -3.17
C LEU A 338 -3.14 20.48 -2.13
N ASN A 339 -4.40 20.66 -2.53
CA ASN A 339 -5.54 20.94 -1.64
C ASN A 339 -6.41 19.69 -1.39
N GLY A 340 -5.80 18.49 -1.44
CA GLY A 340 -6.49 17.21 -1.36
C GLY A 340 -7.34 17.01 -0.12
N ARG A 341 -6.89 17.51 1.05
CA ARG A 341 -7.69 17.49 2.28
C ARG A 341 -9.00 18.25 2.12
N GLU A 342 -8.94 19.49 1.64
CA GLU A 342 -10.12 20.35 1.47
C GLU A 342 -11.11 19.70 0.49
N MET A 343 -10.60 19.18 -0.63
CA MET A 343 -11.43 18.55 -1.65
C MET A 343 -12.06 17.23 -1.14
N MET A 344 -11.30 16.43 -0.39
CA MET A 344 -11.80 15.21 0.25
C MET A 344 -12.87 15.53 1.31
N GLU A 345 -12.65 16.54 2.16
CA GLU A 345 -13.65 17.01 3.13
C GLU A 345 -14.92 17.45 2.41
N ARG A 346 -14.79 18.26 1.35
CA ARG A 346 -15.93 18.71 0.56
C ARG A 346 -16.71 17.52 -0.01
N TYR A 347 -16.03 16.48 -0.49
CA TYR A 347 -16.68 15.28 -1.00
C TYR A 347 -17.37 14.48 0.11
N LEU A 348 -16.66 14.14 1.19
CA LEU A 348 -17.16 13.25 2.24
C LEU A 348 -18.30 13.85 3.08
N TYR A 349 -18.34 15.18 3.27
CA TYR A 349 -19.35 15.81 4.12
C TYR A 349 -20.51 16.44 3.36
N ARG A 350 -20.41 16.66 2.04
CA ARG A 350 -21.53 17.22 1.24
C ARG A 350 -22.28 16.19 0.42
N ALA A 351 -21.68 15.05 0.12
CA ALA A 351 -22.36 14.02 -0.65
C ALA A 351 -23.45 13.32 0.18
N VAL A 352 -24.60 13.07 -0.46
CA VAL A 352 -25.73 12.33 0.14
C VAL A 352 -25.48 10.82 0.07
N THR A 353 -24.88 10.39 -1.03
CA THR A 353 -24.47 9.00 -1.33
C THR A 353 -23.05 8.99 -1.85
N PHE A 354 -22.41 7.81 -1.85
CA PHE A 354 -21.02 7.61 -2.28
C PHE A 354 -20.94 6.62 -3.44
N SER A 355 -21.82 6.78 -4.43
CA SER A 355 -21.79 5.97 -5.65
C SER A 355 -20.68 6.44 -6.60
N LEU A 356 -20.37 5.62 -7.61
CA LEU A 356 -19.46 6.03 -8.68
C LEU A 356 -20.00 7.25 -9.43
N GLU A 357 -21.31 7.33 -9.63
CA GLU A 357 -21.97 8.48 -10.26
C GLU A 357 -21.74 9.76 -9.43
N ASP A 358 -21.91 9.70 -8.11
CA ASP A 358 -21.67 10.84 -7.21
C ASP A 358 -20.21 11.29 -7.24
N PHE A 359 -19.27 10.33 -7.26
CA PHE A 359 -17.85 10.63 -7.38
C PHE A 359 -17.53 11.29 -8.73
N SER A 360 -18.05 10.76 -9.84
CA SER A 360 -17.82 11.33 -11.17
C SER A 360 -18.36 12.76 -11.28
N ARG A 361 -19.56 13.02 -10.73
CA ARG A 361 -20.14 14.37 -10.66
C ARG A 361 -19.31 15.29 -9.80
N PHE A 362 -18.88 14.83 -8.62
CA PHE A 362 -17.99 15.62 -7.77
C PHE A 362 -16.72 16.05 -8.54
N VAL A 363 -16.07 15.11 -9.23
CA VAL A 363 -14.88 15.37 -10.04
C VAL A 363 -15.17 16.41 -11.13
N ALA A 364 -16.26 16.24 -11.88
CA ALA A 364 -16.64 17.16 -12.96
C ALA A 364 -17.03 18.56 -12.45
N ASP A 365 -17.79 18.66 -11.36
CA ASP A 365 -18.33 19.92 -10.87
C ASP A 365 -17.28 20.76 -10.14
N HIS A 366 -16.22 20.13 -9.61
CA HIS A 366 -15.24 20.78 -8.75
C HIS A 366 -13.83 20.86 -9.36
N HIS A 367 -13.63 20.41 -10.59
CA HIS A 367 -12.29 20.37 -11.20
C HIS A 367 -11.58 21.72 -11.28
N GLN A 368 -12.31 22.83 -11.32
CA GLN A 368 -11.74 24.17 -11.33
C GLN A 368 -11.11 24.56 -9.98
N ASP A 369 -11.53 23.91 -8.89
CA ASP A 369 -11.01 24.11 -7.55
C ASP A 369 -9.79 23.20 -7.26
N PHE A 370 -9.47 22.25 -8.15
CA PHE A 370 -8.36 21.33 -7.95
C PHE A 370 -7.03 22.05 -8.14
N VAL A 371 -6.14 21.92 -7.15
CA VAL A 371 -4.78 22.44 -7.23
C VAL A 371 -3.83 21.25 -7.31
N TRP A 372 -3.11 21.08 -8.42
CA TRP A 372 -2.14 20.00 -8.57
C TRP A 372 -0.86 20.48 -9.26
N LYS A 373 0.20 19.68 -9.17
CA LYS A 373 1.45 19.95 -9.89
C LYS A 373 1.45 19.16 -11.19
N ALA A 374 1.40 19.86 -12.32
CA ALA A 374 1.67 19.24 -13.61
C ALA A 374 3.14 18.75 -13.64
N GLY A 375 3.33 17.44 -13.59
CA GLY A 375 4.65 16.82 -13.64
C GLY A 375 5.03 16.45 -15.07
N TYR A 376 6.29 16.68 -15.46
CA TYR A 376 6.87 15.95 -16.59
C TYR A 376 7.15 14.53 -16.12
N ASN A 377 6.35 13.57 -16.56
CA ASN A 377 6.45 12.19 -16.09
C ASN A 377 7.33 11.34 -17.03
N LYS A 378 8.31 10.63 -16.46
CA LYS A 378 9.13 9.61 -17.16
C LYS A 378 8.67 8.17 -16.83
N PHE A 379 7.74 8.05 -15.90
CA PHE A 379 7.06 6.81 -15.53
C PHE A 379 5.82 6.61 -16.40
N GLY A 380 5.33 5.38 -16.43
CA GLY A 380 4.27 5.00 -17.35
C GLY A 380 4.71 4.78 -18.81
N LEU A 381 3.76 4.41 -19.66
CA LEU A 381 3.92 4.10 -21.08
C LEU A 381 3.53 5.27 -21.99
N ILE A 382 2.55 6.08 -21.59
CA ILE A 382 1.97 7.15 -22.41
C ILE A 382 1.88 8.41 -21.54
N ALA A 383 2.89 9.26 -21.63
CA ALA A 383 2.95 10.48 -20.83
C ALA A 383 1.89 11.50 -21.26
N SER A 384 1.24 12.06 -20.24
CA SER A 384 0.49 13.32 -20.30
C SER A 384 -0.45 13.43 -21.52
N PRO A 385 -1.50 12.58 -21.60
CA PRO A 385 -2.43 12.63 -22.73
C PRO A 385 -3.16 13.97 -22.77
N SER A 386 -3.37 14.50 -23.97
CA SER A 386 -4.21 15.69 -24.12
C SER A 386 -5.67 15.33 -23.83
N ARG A 387 -6.45 16.32 -23.38
CA ARG A 387 -7.90 16.15 -23.18
C ARG A 387 -8.62 15.68 -24.44
N GLY A 388 -8.18 16.16 -25.61
CA GLY A 388 -8.70 15.72 -26.91
C GLY A 388 -8.44 14.23 -27.15
N LEU A 389 -7.21 13.78 -26.91
CA LEU A 389 -6.83 12.36 -27.07
C LEU A 389 -7.61 11.45 -26.11
N LEU A 390 -7.82 11.88 -24.86
CA LEU A 390 -8.69 11.16 -23.92
C LEU A 390 -10.13 11.08 -24.44
N ALA A 391 -10.69 12.19 -24.93
CA ALA A 391 -12.05 12.20 -25.49
C ALA A 391 -12.19 11.30 -26.71
N ASP A 392 -11.21 11.31 -27.61
CA ASP A 392 -11.16 10.44 -28.79
C ASP A 392 -11.12 8.96 -28.38
N PHE A 393 -10.32 8.63 -27.35
CA PHE A 393 -10.28 7.29 -26.80
C PHE A 393 -11.61 6.86 -26.18
N LEU A 394 -12.28 7.73 -25.40
CA LEU A 394 -13.57 7.38 -24.81
C LEU A 394 -14.65 7.14 -25.89
N ALA A 395 -14.63 7.92 -26.97
CA ALA A 395 -15.50 7.67 -28.13
C ALA A 395 -15.16 6.34 -28.83
N TYR A 396 -13.87 6.03 -28.96
CA TYR A 396 -13.39 4.76 -29.52
C TYR A 396 -13.74 3.55 -28.65
N ALA A 397 -13.62 3.67 -27.33
CA ALA A 397 -13.81 2.57 -26.38
C ALA A 397 -15.27 2.18 -26.20
N TYR A 398 -16.21 3.14 -26.34
CA TYR A 398 -17.65 2.95 -26.12
C TYR A 398 -18.46 3.41 -27.35
N PRO A 399 -18.40 2.67 -28.48
CA PRO A 399 -19.09 3.06 -29.72
C PRO A 399 -20.58 2.69 -29.74
N ASP A 400 -21.01 1.77 -28.87
CA ASP A 400 -22.40 1.27 -28.82
C ASP A 400 -23.27 2.20 -27.95
N PRO A 401 -24.46 2.62 -28.41
CA PRO A 401 -25.42 3.37 -27.59
C PRO A 401 -25.76 2.73 -26.24
N ALA A 402 -25.63 1.41 -26.09
CA ALA A 402 -25.84 0.72 -24.82
C ALA A 402 -24.80 1.08 -23.74
N ASP A 403 -23.62 1.59 -24.13
CA ASP A 403 -22.53 1.99 -23.24
C ASP A 403 -22.49 3.51 -23.00
N GLU A 404 -23.46 4.26 -23.52
CA GLU A 404 -23.48 5.73 -23.50
C GLU A 404 -23.41 6.29 -22.08
N GLU A 405 -24.15 5.70 -21.14
CA GLU A 405 -24.15 6.14 -19.75
C GLU A 405 -22.76 6.03 -19.12
N PHE A 406 -22.06 4.92 -19.37
CA PHE A 406 -20.71 4.70 -18.87
C PHE A 406 -19.69 5.60 -19.58
N ARG A 407 -19.90 5.89 -20.87
CA ARG A 407 -19.10 6.88 -21.61
C ARG A 407 -19.24 8.28 -21.02
N VAL A 408 -20.47 8.72 -20.72
CA VAL A 408 -20.75 10.01 -20.06
C VAL A 408 -20.11 10.06 -18.67
N LEU A 409 -20.21 8.97 -17.90
CA LEU A 409 -19.54 8.85 -16.60
C LEU A 409 -18.02 9.03 -16.73
N ASN A 410 -17.37 8.37 -17.68
CA ASN A 410 -15.93 8.53 -17.92
C ASN A 410 -15.57 9.93 -18.41
N HIS A 411 -16.43 10.59 -19.20
CA HIS A 411 -16.22 11.99 -19.55
C HIS A 411 -16.23 12.92 -18.33
N ARG A 412 -17.05 12.64 -17.31
CA ARG A 412 -17.02 13.39 -16.04
C ARG A 412 -15.73 13.14 -15.26
N LEU A 413 -15.13 11.96 -15.41
CA LEU A 413 -13.83 11.59 -14.84
C LEU A 413 -12.63 12.12 -15.66
N MET A 414 -12.81 12.99 -16.66
CA MET A 414 -11.68 13.55 -17.41
C MET A 414 -10.59 14.17 -16.52
N PRO A 415 -10.92 15.01 -15.51
CA PRO A 415 -9.90 15.56 -14.59
C PRO A 415 -9.16 14.47 -13.80
N TYR A 416 -9.83 13.35 -13.50
CA TYR A 416 -9.22 12.20 -12.84
C TYR A 416 -8.14 11.56 -13.71
N PHE A 417 -8.41 11.37 -15.01
CA PHE A 417 -7.40 10.87 -15.96
C PHE A 417 -6.29 11.89 -16.24
N GLU A 418 -6.59 13.19 -16.26
CA GLU A 418 -5.58 14.23 -16.49
C GLU A 418 -4.55 14.32 -15.34
N ILE A 419 -4.95 13.98 -14.12
CA ILE A 419 -4.13 14.12 -12.91
C ILE A 419 -3.33 12.86 -12.59
N LEU A 420 -3.90 11.67 -12.80
CA LEU A 420 -3.29 10.40 -12.44
C LEU A 420 -2.24 9.90 -13.46
N LEU A 421 -1.43 8.95 -13.01
CA LEU A 421 -0.45 8.26 -13.84
C LEU A 421 -1.11 7.65 -15.08
N ASP A 422 -0.47 7.84 -16.25
CA ASP A 422 -0.90 7.24 -17.52
C ASP A 422 -2.42 7.28 -17.73
N GLY A 423 -3.04 8.45 -17.54
CA GLY A 423 -4.50 8.59 -17.52
C GLY A 423 -5.24 7.91 -18.67
N LEU A 424 -4.66 7.92 -19.88
CA LEU A 424 -5.22 7.24 -21.05
C LEU A 424 -5.21 5.71 -20.90
N LEU A 425 -4.12 5.16 -20.38
CA LEU A 425 -4.00 3.73 -20.11
C LEU A 425 -4.89 3.31 -18.93
N LEU A 426 -5.01 4.18 -17.92
CA LEU A 426 -5.95 3.97 -16.80
C LEU A 426 -7.39 3.92 -17.31
N ALA A 427 -7.80 4.87 -18.16
CA ALA A 427 -9.10 4.87 -18.81
C ALA A 427 -9.33 3.59 -19.63
N ALA A 428 -8.30 3.09 -20.33
CA ALA A 428 -8.37 1.84 -21.06
C ALA A 428 -8.55 0.61 -20.17
N LYS A 429 -7.83 0.53 -19.04
CA LYS A 429 -8.00 -0.55 -18.07
C LYS A 429 -9.39 -0.53 -17.41
N ILE A 430 -9.92 0.66 -17.12
CA ILE A 430 -11.30 0.84 -16.64
C ILE A 430 -12.29 0.32 -17.68
N ALA A 431 -12.11 0.68 -18.96
CA ALA A 431 -12.97 0.20 -20.04
C ALA A 431 -12.94 -1.33 -20.16
N VAL A 432 -11.75 -1.96 -20.09
CA VAL A 432 -11.64 -3.43 -20.09
C VAL A 432 -12.42 -4.03 -18.93
N ARG A 433 -12.19 -3.56 -17.70
CA ARG A 433 -12.90 -4.10 -16.53
C ARG A 433 -14.41 -3.87 -16.60
N TYR A 434 -14.85 -2.73 -17.14
CA TYR A 434 -16.27 -2.48 -17.37
C TYR A 434 -16.90 -3.55 -18.28
N PHE A 435 -16.25 -3.84 -19.43
CA PHE A 435 -16.76 -4.87 -20.33
C PHE A 435 -16.71 -6.28 -19.73
N GLU A 436 -15.69 -6.60 -18.92
CA GLU A 436 -15.64 -7.85 -18.16
C GLU A 436 -16.83 -7.99 -17.19
N GLN A 437 -17.14 -6.93 -16.43
CA GLN A 437 -18.28 -6.93 -15.49
C GLN A 437 -19.61 -7.03 -16.24
N ARG A 438 -19.77 -6.30 -17.35
CA ARG A 438 -20.96 -6.36 -18.20
C ARG A 438 -21.22 -7.78 -18.72
N VAL A 439 -20.19 -8.48 -19.21
CA VAL A 439 -20.29 -9.89 -19.64
C VAL A 439 -20.67 -10.80 -18.47
N ALA A 440 -20.16 -10.52 -17.27
CA ALA A 440 -20.50 -11.24 -16.05
C ALA A 440 -21.87 -10.88 -15.45
N GLY A 441 -22.63 -9.96 -16.04
CA GLY A 441 -23.91 -9.47 -15.52
C GLY A 441 -23.78 -8.70 -14.20
N LYS A 442 -22.65 -8.02 -13.99
CA LYS A 442 -22.32 -7.24 -12.80
C LYS A 442 -22.10 -5.77 -13.16
N ASP A 443 -22.34 -4.90 -12.19
CA ASP A 443 -22.11 -3.47 -12.34
C ASP A 443 -20.63 -3.11 -12.13
N PHE A 444 -20.18 -2.05 -12.81
CA PHE A 444 -18.92 -1.39 -12.52
C PHE A 444 -19.17 -0.26 -11.51
N ASP A 445 -18.73 -0.44 -10.27
CA ASP A 445 -18.96 0.48 -9.16
C ASP A 445 -17.66 1.18 -8.70
N LEU A 446 -17.75 1.95 -7.61
CA LEU A 446 -16.61 2.67 -7.04
C LEU A 446 -15.54 1.72 -6.48
N ASP A 447 -15.90 0.50 -6.08
CA ASP A 447 -14.95 -0.53 -5.64
C ASP A 447 -14.15 -1.08 -6.83
N GLN A 448 -14.81 -1.27 -7.99
CA GLN A 448 -14.11 -1.65 -9.21
C GLN A 448 -13.17 -0.53 -9.69
N LEU A 449 -13.60 0.73 -9.65
CA LEU A 449 -12.73 1.86 -9.99
C LEU A 449 -11.46 1.88 -9.12
N SER A 450 -11.60 1.79 -7.80
CA SER A 450 -10.46 1.85 -6.88
C SER A 450 -9.51 0.66 -7.03
N ARG A 451 -10.03 -0.54 -7.35
CA ARG A 451 -9.21 -1.72 -7.65
C ARG A 451 -8.41 -1.55 -8.93
N VAL A 452 -9.04 -1.07 -10.01
CA VAL A 452 -8.35 -0.86 -11.29
C VAL A 452 -7.28 0.23 -11.15
N GLU A 453 -7.56 1.30 -10.41
CA GLU A 453 -6.57 2.32 -10.08
C GLU A 453 -5.39 1.73 -9.30
N ARG A 454 -5.64 0.99 -8.22
CA ARG A 454 -4.59 0.35 -7.43
C ARG A 454 -3.71 -0.56 -8.29
N ASP A 455 -4.34 -1.43 -9.08
CA ASP A 455 -3.65 -2.40 -9.92
C ASP A 455 -2.82 -1.65 -10.99
N HIS A 456 -3.33 -0.54 -11.54
CA HIS A 456 -2.59 0.34 -12.45
C HIS A 456 -1.30 0.89 -11.82
N TYR A 457 -1.34 1.37 -10.57
CA TYR A 457 -0.13 1.82 -9.87
C TYR A 457 0.82 0.67 -9.51
N TYR A 458 0.27 -0.51 -9.18
CA TYR A 458 1.09 -1.69 -8.94
C TYR A 458 1.86 -2.09 -10.20
N ASP A 459 1.21 -2.08 -11.37
CA ASP A 459 1.89 -2.36 -12.63
C ASP A 459 3.09 -1.44 -12.86
N ASN A 460 2.97 -0.14 -12.59
CA ASN A 460 4.09 0.79 -12.70
C ASN A 460 5.19 0.50 -11.66
N ASN A 461 4.81 0.35 -10.39
CA ASN A 461 5.72 0.16 -9.27
C ASN A 461 6.53 -1.15 -9.36
N TYR A 462 5.95 -2.18 -9.99
CA TYR A 462 6.58 -3.48 -10.20
C TYR A 462 7.14 -3.67 -11.63
N CYS A 463 7.24 -2.60 -12.41
CA CYS A 463 7.78 -2.63 -13.78
C CYS A 463 7.02 -3.59 -14.74
N MET A 464 5.70 -3.74 -14.55
CA MET A 464 4.80 -4.60 -15.32
C MET A 464 3.84 -3.83 -16.24
N THR A 465 4.06 -2.54 -16.48
CA THR A 465 3.11 -1.73 -17.25
C THR A 465 2.84 -2.38 -18.61
N TYR A 466 1.59 -2.62 -18.99
CA TYR A 466 1.23 -3.26 -20.26
C TYR A 466 0.11 -2.48 -20.95
N VAL A 467 -0.07 -2.71 -22.25
CA VAL A 467 -1.17 -2.15 -23.05
C VAL A 467 -2.28 -3.20 -23.19
N PRO A 468 -3.53 -2.92 -22.79
CA PRO A 468 -4.62 -3.89 -22.93
C PRO A 468 -4.88 -4.25 -24.40
N ASP A 469 -4.87 -5.55 -24.72
CA ASP A 469 -5.05 -6.08 -26.09
C ASP A 469 -6.27 -5.50 -26.80
N ARG A 470 -7.40 -5.38 -26.08
CA ARG A 470 -8.66 -4.84 -26.60
C ARG A 470 -8.51 -3.48 -27.26
N PHE A 471 -7.55 -2.67 -26.80
CA PHE A 471 -7.35 -1.29 -27.26
C PHE A 471 -5.94 -1.07 -27.82
N ALA A 472 -5.20 -2.14 -28.10
CA ALA A 472 -3.82 -2.08 -28.57
C ALA A 472 -3.67 -1.27 -29.87
N GLU A 473 -4.63 -1.37 -30.80
CA GLU A 473 -4.61 -0.61 -32.06
C GLU A 473 -4.57 0.90 -31.84
N PHE A 474 -5.32 1.39 -30.86
CA PHE A 474 -5.36 2.82 -30.51
C PHE A 474 -4.12 3.24 -29.69
N LEU A 475 -3.70 2.38 -28.75
CA LEU A 475 -2.74 2.76 -27.72
C LEU A 475 -1.27 2.54 -28.11
N LEU A 476 -0.95 1.45 -28.83
CA LEU A 476 0.44 1.12 -29.17
C LEU A 476 1.17 2.23 -29.96
N PRO A 477 0.54 2.94 -30.92
CA PRO A 477 1.19 4.05 -31.62
C PRO A 477 1.58 5.22 -30.70
N LEU A 478 1.01 5.30 -29.50
CA LEU A 478 1.21 6.37 -28.53
C LEU A 478 2.26 6.04 -27.47
N VAL A 479 2.69 4.78 -27.38
CA VAL A 479 3.71 4.34 -26.40
C VAL A 479 5.07 4.94 -26.77
N HIS A 480 5.73 5.55 -25.79
CA HIS A 480 7.04 6.17 -26.01
C HIS A 480 8.08 5.21 -26.58
N GLU A 481 8.90 5.67 -27.53
CA GLU A 481 9.93 4.88 -28.23
C GLU A 481 10.87 4.10 -27.29
N ASN A 482 11.28 4.70 -26.17
CA ASN A 482 12.13 4.05 -25.16
C ASN A 482 11.44 2.93 -24.36
N ARG A 483 10.15 2.66 -24.58
CA ARG A 483 9.36 1.61 -23.94
C ARG A 483 8.63 0.68 -24.93
N GLN A 484 8.94 0.75 -26.23
CA GLN A 484 8.32 -0.09 -27.28
C GLN A 484 8.59 -1.61 -27.16
N GLY A 485 9.51 -2.03 -26.28
CA GLY A 485 9.76 -3.43 -25.96
C GLY A 485 8.84 -4.03 -24.89
N VAL A 486 7.90 -3.23 -24.37
CA VAL A 486 6.92 -3.65 -23.38
C VAL A 486 5.65 -4.10 -24.12
N ARG A 487 5.62 -5.37 -24.53
CA ARG A 487 4.41 -6.04 -25.02
C ARG A 487 3.74 -6.77 -23.88
#